data_AF-A0A847RIG0-F1
#
_entry.id   AF-A0A847RIG0-F1
#
_cell.length_a   1.000
_cell.length_b   1.000
_cell.length_c   1.000
_cell.angle_alpha   90.00
_cell.angle_beta   90.00
_cell.angle_gamma   90.00
#
_symmetry.space_group_name_H-M   'P 1'
#
loop_
_entity.id
_entity.type
_entity.pdbx_description
1 polymer ?
#
loop_
_entity_poly.entity_id
_entity_poly.type
_entity_poly.pdbx_seq_one_letter_code
_entity_poly.pdbx_strand_id
1 'polypeptide(L)'
;MAKQTVQAVKNEIQQLAIGNYRSYSDQYESTAPDTLISVQELAKGYWDCRDDKEVVRDEKLGISLDDYQLWTKEAHSAFLKANGHSLN
;
A
#
# COMPACT_ATOMS: atom_id res chain seq x y z
N MET A 1 -19.13 6.70 -8.90
CA MET A 1 -19.63 5.85 -7.79
C MET A 1 -18.42 5.31 -7.06
N ALA A 2 -18.32 5.51 -5.75
CA ALA A 2 -17.22 4.94 -4.96
C ALA A 2 -17.23 3.42 -5.14
N LYS A 3 -16.06 2.83 -5.44
CA LYS A 3 -15.98 1.40 -5.69
C LYS A 3 -16.13 0.67 -4.35
N GLN A 4 -17.29 0.05 -4.13
CA GLN A 4 -17.67 -0.53 -2.82
C GLN A 4 -17.22 -2.00 -2.66
N THR A 5 -16.03 -2.37 -3.14
CA THR A 5 -15.53 -3.74 -2.97
C THR A 5 -14.12 -3.72 -2.40
N VAL A 6 -13.79 -4.74 -1.59
CA VAL A 6 -12.45 -4.91 -1.02
C VAL A 6 -11.38 -4.90 -2.12
N GLN A 7 -11.64 -5.59 -3.24
CA GLN A 7 -10.72 -5.62 -4.37
C GLN A 7 -10.46 -4.24 -4.98
N ALA A 8 -11.48 -3.37 -5.00
CA ALA A 8 -11.31 -2.04 -5.55
C ALA A 8 -10.51 -1.13 -4.60
N VAL A 9 -10.76 -1.21 -3.30
CA VAL A 9 -9.96 -0.49 -2.28
C VAL A 9 -8.52 -0.96 -2.31
N LYS A 10 -8.30 -2.29 -2.35
CA LYS A 10 -6.98 -2.89 -2.54
C LYS A 10 -6.24 -2.28 -3.74
N ASN A 11 -6.90 -2.24 -4.91
CA ASN A 11 -6.28 -1.68 -6.11
C ASN A 11 -5.93 -0.19 -5.93
N GLU A 12 -6.78 0.59 -5.26
CA GLU A 12 -6.52 2.01 -4.99
C GLU A 12 -5.30 2.22 -4.08
N ILE A 13 -5.22 1.49 -2.96
CA ILE A 13 -4.07 1.52 -2.07
C ILE A 13 -2.78 1.09 -2.79
N GLN A 14 -2.84 0.05 -3.63
CA GLN A 14 -1.68 -0.39 -4.40
C GLN A 14 -1.21 0.66 -5.41
N GLN A 15 -2.12 1.39 -6.07
CA GLN A 15 -1.73 2.47 -6.98
C GLN A 15 -1.10 3.65 -6.24
N LEU A 16 -1.64 4.02 -5.08
CA LEU A 16 -1.04 5.06 -4.22
C LEU A 16 0.37 4.68 -3.76
N ALA A 17 0.54 3.44 -3.28
CA ALA A 17 1.83 2.90 -2.88
C ALA A 17 2.85 2.90 -4.02
N ILE A 18 2.49 2.36 -5.19
CA ILE A 18 3.37 2.35 -6.38
C ILE A 18 3.75 3.77 -6.79
N GLY A 19 2.83 4.73 -6.70
CA GLY A 19 3.13 6.15 -6.96
C GLY A 19 4.20 6.71 -6.01
N ASN A 20 4.11 6.41 -4.72
CA ASN A 20 5.11 6.80 -3.73
C ASN A 20 6.47 6.12 -4.00
N TYR A 21 6.49 4.81 -4.28
CA TYR A 21 7.72 4.08 -4.57
C TYR A 21 8.45 4.60 -5.80
N ARG A 22 7.70 5.00 -6.84
CA ARG A 22 8.29 5.63 -8.04
C ARG A 22 8.81 7.04 -7.77
N SER A 23 8.19 7.77 -6.85
CA SER A 23 8.58 9.15 -6.52
C SER A 23 9.83 9.19 -5.63
N TYR A 24 10.04 8.14 -4.84
CA TYR A 24 11.16 8.01 -3.89
C TYR A 24 11.85 6.66 -4.06
N SER A 25 12.23 6.32 -5.29
CA SER A 25 12.74 4.97 -5.62
C SER A 25 14.01 4.63 -4.84
N ASP A 26 14.85 5.60 -4.54
CA ASP A 26 16.04 5.48 -3.69
C ASP A 26 15.74 4.96 -2.27
N GLN A 27 14.53 5.21 -1.76
CA GLN A 27 14.11 4.78 -0.43
C GLN A 27 13.44 3.40 -0.44
N TYR A 28 12.78 3.06 -1.55
CA TYR A 28 11.92 1.88 -1.65
C TYR A 28 12.47 0.75 -2.54
N GLU A 29 13.50 0.98 -3.35
CA GLU A 29 14.14 -0.03 -4.20
C GLU A 29 15.12 -0.91 -3.41
N SER A 30 14.62 -1.52 -2.34
CA SER A 30 15.39 -2.35 -1.42
C SER A 30 14.49 -3.31 -0.67
N THR A 31 15.06 -4.45 -0.25
CA THR A 31 14.42 -5.41 0.67
C THR A 31 15.00 -5.34 2.09
N ALA A 32 15.82 -4.32 2.38
CA ALA A 32 16.39 -4.11 3.70
C ALA A 32 15.29 -3.93 4.76
N PRO A 33 15.52 -4.35 6.01
CA PRO A 33 14.54 -4.21 7.09
C PRO A 33 14.00 -2.77 7.25
N ASP A 34 14.87 -1.76 7.14
CA ASP A 34 14.47 -0.35 7.25
C ASP A 34 13.48 0.06 6.15
N THR A 35 13.71 -0.37 4.90
CA THR A 35 12.77 -0.15 3.80
C THR A 35 11.43 -0.84 4.05
N LEU A 36 11.45 -2.06 4.61
CA LEU A 36 10.20 -2.77 4.95
C LEU A 36 9.43 -2.08 6.08
N ILE A 37 10.12 -1.44 7.03
CA ILE A 37 9.50 -0.58 8.04
C ILE A 37 8.87 0.63 7.37
N SER A 38 9.59 1.33 6.48
CA SER A 38 9.04 2.48 5.74
C SER A 38 7.82 2.11 4.89
N VAL A 39 7.76 0.90 4.33
CA VAL A 39 6.57 0.37 3.62
C VAL A 39 5.37 0.23 4.57
N GLN A 40 5.58 -0.24 5.80
CA GLN A 40 4.52 -0.35 6.80
C GLN A 40 4.07 1.01 7.34
N GLU A 41 5.01 1.92 7.56
CA GLU A 41 4.73 3.29 7.99
C GLU A 41 3.95 4.07 6.92
N LEU A 42 4.28 3.88 5.64
CA LEU A 42 3.52 4.44 4.53
C LEU A 42 2.05 3.96 4.55
N ALA A 43 1.83 2.66 4.74
CA ALA A 43 0.49 2.09 4.85
C ALA A 43 -0.28 2.68 6.04
N LYS A 44 0.39 2.86 7.18
CA LYS A 44 -0.19 3.52 8.36
C LYS A 44 -0.54 4.97 8.07
N GLY A 45 0.32 5.70 7.35
CA GLY A 45 0.04 7.06 6.90
C GLY A 45 -1.26 7.14 6.08
N TYR A 46 -1.46 6.22 5.14
CA TYR A 46 -2.72 6.12 4.40
C TYR A 46 -3.92 5.83 5.30
N TRP A 47 -3.76 4.92 6.26
CA TRP A 47 -4.82 4.54 7.20
C TRP A 47 -5.24 5.71 8.10
N ASP A 48 -4.26 6.45 8.62
CA ASP A 48 -4.45 7.58 9.53
C ASP A 48 -5.01 8.83 8.82
N CYS A 49 -4.82 8.95 7.49
CA CYS A 49 -5.28 10.10 6.70
C CYS A 49 -6.61 9.89 5.95
N ARG A 50 -7.30 8.78 6.19
CA ARG A 50 -8.59 8.47 5.55
C ARG A 50 -9.65 9.51 5.90
N ASP A 51 -10.47 9.88 4.93
CA ASP A 51 -11.64 10.72 5.17
C ASP A 51 -12.80 9.93 5.81
N ASP A 52 -13.82 10.62 6.32
CA ASP A 52 -14.98 9.99 6.96
C ASP A 52 -15.70 8.97 6.06
N LYS A 53 -15.72 9.20 4.73
CA LYS A 53 -16.37 8.28 3.78
C LYS A 53 -15.54 7.02 3.60
N GLU A 54 -14.22 7.16 3.61
CA GLU A 54 -13.27 6.05 3.55
C GLU A 54 -13.30 5.21 4.83
N VAL A 55 -13.39 5.85 5.99
CA VAL A 55 -13.58 5.16 7.29
C VAL A 55 -14.86 4.33 7.25
N VAL A 56 -15.99 4.94 6.90
CA VAL A 56 -17.29 4.22 6.82
C VAL A 56 -17.27 3.11 5.78
N ARG A 57 -16.60 3.32 4.64
CA ARG A 57 -16.45 2.28 3.60
C ARG A 57 -15.65 1.11 4.15
N ASP A 58 -14.52 1.36 4.77
CA ASP A 58 -13.61 0.33 5.25
C ASP A 58 -14.23 -0.48 6.40
N GLU A 59 -14.92 0.18 7.33
CA GLU A 59 -15.70 -0.49 8.38
C GLU A 59 -16.78 -1.42 7.80
N LYS A 60 -17.54 -0.96 6.81
CA LYS A 60 -18.56 -1.77 6.13
C LYS A 60 -17.99 -2.98 5.40
N LEU A 61 -16.76 -2.86 4.90
CA LEU A 61 -16.07 -3.91 4.17
C LEU A 61 -15.22 -4.81 5.09
N GLY A 62 -15.13 -4.50 6.38
CA GLY A 62 -14.29 -5.22 7.35
C GLY A 62 -12.80 -5.04 7.08
N ILE A 63 -12.40 -3.93 6.47
CA ILE A 63 -11.01 -3.60 6.14
C ILE A 63 -10.31 -3.02 7.37
N SER A 64 -9.11 -3.49 7.64
CA SER A 64 -8.28 -3.13 8.78
C SER A 64 -6.94 -2.50 8.35
N LEU A 65 -6.15 -2.01 9.32
CA LEU A 65 -4.80 -1.52 9.06
C LEU A 65 -3.90 -2.64 8.48
N ASP A 66 -4.08 -3.87 8.93
CA ASP A 66 -3.30 -5.02 8.48
C ASP A 66 -3.50 -5.27 6.97
N ASP A 67 -4.71 -5.03 6.47
CA ASP A 67 -5.01 -5.11 5.04
C ASP A 67 -4.24 -4.03 4.25
N TYR A 68 -4.23 -2.78 4.75
CA TYR A 68 -3.46 -1.69 4.13
C TYR A 68 -1.96 -2.03 4.09
N GLN A 69 -1.41 -2.56 5.18
CA GLN A 69 -0.02 -2.98 5.26
C GLN A 69 0.28 -4.12 4.28
N LEU A 70 -0.60 -5.13 4.20
CA LEU A 70 -0.46 -6.23 3.27
C LEU A 70 -0.48 -5.74 1.82
N TRP A 71 -1.46 -4.93 1.43
CA TRP A 71 -1.59 -4.44 0.05
C TRP A 71 -0.43 -3.54 -0.35
N THR A 72 0.05 -2.71 0.56
CA THR A 72 1.21 -1.83 0.34
C THR A 72 2.51 -2.64 0.17
N LYS A 73 2.67 -3.74 0.92
CA LYS A 73 3.77 -4.71 0.76
C LYS A 73 3.68 -5.50 -0.56
N GLU A 74 2.48 -5.92 -0.97
CA GLU A 74 2.27 -6.56 -2.27
C GLU A 74 2.64 -5.62 -3.43
N ALA A 75 2.25 -4.34 -3.34
CA ALA A 75 2.65 -3.30 -4.28
C ALA A 75 4.17 -3.11 -4.32
N HIS A 76 4.84 -3.14 -3.17
CA HIS A 76 6.29 -3.03 -3.08
C HIS A 76 6.98 -4.21 -3.77
N SER A 77 6.48 -5.42 -3.53
CA SER A 77 6.97 -6.63 -4.20
C SER A 77 6.78 -6.55 -5.73
N ALA A 78 5.67 -6.00 -6.20
CA ALA A 78 5.42 -5.79 -7.64
C ALA A 78 6.35 -4.72 -8.23
N PHE A 79 6.60 -3.63 -7.48
CA PHE A 79 7.55 -2.58 -7.84
C PHE A 79 8.97 -3.11 -7.99
N LEU A 80 9.46 -3.88 -7.02
CA LEU A 80 10.78 -4.52 -7.08
C LEU A 80 10.93 -5.45 -8.28
N LYS A 81 9.92 -6.31 -8.53
CA LYS A 81 9.91 -7.20 -9.71
C LYS A 81 9.96 -6.42 -11.02
N ALA A 82 9.25 -5.29 -11.11
CA ALA A 82 9.23 -4.45 -12.31
C ALA A 82 10.59 -3.79 -12.59
N ASN A 83 11.38 -3.52 -11.55
CA ASN A 83 12.72 -2.93 -11.67
C ASN A 83 13.86 -3.96 -11.77
N GLY A 84 13.54 -5.26 -11.90
CA GLY A 84 14.55 -6.30 -12.08
C GLY A 84 15.14 -6.87 -10.79
N HIS A 85 14.61 -6.50 -9.62
CA HIS A 85 14.91 -7.21 -8.38
C HIS A 85 14.14 -8.53 -8.36
N SER A 86 14.84 -9.63 -8.67
CA SER A 86 14.30 -10.98 -8.46
C SER A 86 14.19 -11.24 -6.96
N LEU A 87 12.96 -11.30 -6.44
CA LEU A 87 12.68 -11.77 -5.08
C LEU A 87 12.93 -13.28 -5.05
N ASN A 88 14.20 -13.67 -4.85
CA ASN A 88 14.60 -15.06 -4.60
C ASN A 88 14.33 -15.46 -3.14
#